data_AF-A0A4S2BQQ9-F1
#
_entry.id   AF-A0A4S2BQQ9-F1
#
_cell.length_a   1.000
_cell.length_b   1.000
_cell.length_c   1.000
_cell.angle_alpha   90.00
_cell.angle_beta   90.00
_cell.angle_gamma   90.00
#
_symmetry.space_group_name_H-M   'P 1'
#
loop_
_entity.id
_entity.type
_entity.pdbx_description
1 polymer ?
#
loop_
_entity_poly.entity_id
_entity_poly.type
_entity_poly.pdbx_seq_one_letter_code
_entity_poly.pdbx_strand_id
1 'polypeptide(L)'
;MRLKQSLKEILEKVTLKNEAEQDLVNQAIVELDKGEYEPKVQKQLRDAFNKLVLQGKISKEGLSFFEELSKPNFDVDLALSSMTWFN
;
A
#
# COMPACT_ATOMS: atom_id res chain seq x y z
N MET A 1 9.73 7.92 21.09
CA MET A 1 10.42 7.79 19.79
C MET A 1 9.39 7.24 18.82
N ARG A 2 8.92 8.02 17.83
CA ARG A 2 7.91 7.53 16.87
C ARG A 2 8.63 6.55 15.94
N LEU A 3 8.22 5.28 15.96
CA LEU A 3 8.71 4.28 15.01
C LEU A 3 8.08 4.64 13.66
N LYS A 4 8.78 5.43 12.85
CA LYS A 4 8.38 5.63 11.46
C LYS A 4 8.61 4.29 10.75
N GLN A 5 7.54 3.56 10.49
CA GLN A 5 7.63 2.34 9.68
C GLN A 5 7.96 2.75 8.26
N SER A 6 8.92 2.06 7.66
CA SER A 6 9.26 2.25 6.25
C SER A 6 8.08 1.82 5.38
N LEU A 7 7.97 2.39 4.18
CA LEU A 7 6.92 2.01 3.23
C LEU A 7 6.95 0.50 2.94
N LYS A 8 8.15 -0.09 2.94
CA LYS A 8 8.35 -1.52 2.75
C LYS A 8 7.69 -2.36 3.85
N GLU A 9 8.00 -2.09 5.12
CA GLU A 9 7.45 -2.85 6.28
C GLU A 9 5.92 -2.77 6.33
N ILE A 10 5.38 -1.66 5.85
CA ILE A 10 3.96 -1.42 5.68
C ILE A 10 3.39 -2.34 4.59
N LEU A 11 3.98 -2.33 3.39
CA LEU A 11 3.51 -3.11 2.25
C LEU A 11 3.65 -4.62 2.50
N GLU A 12 4.69 -5.06 3.20
CA GLU A 12 4.89 -6.48 3.56
C GLU A 12 3.78 -7.03 4.47
N LYS A 13 3.09 -6.17 5.23
CA LYS A 13 1.95 -6.56 6.07
C LYS A 13 0.63 -6.54 5.32
N VAL A 14 0.58 -5.93 4.14
CA VAL A 14 -0.63 -5.83 3.32
C VAL A 14 -0.77 -7.11 2.53
N THR A 15 -1.82 -7.88 2.85
CA THR A 15 -2.19 -9.08 2.10
C THR A 15 -3.58 -8.87 1.49
N LEU A 16 -3.62 -8.62 0.19
CA LEU A 16 -4.84 -8.46 -0.59
C LEU A 16 -5.26 -9.81 -1.18
N LYS A 17 -6.55 -10.11 -1.14
CA LYS A 17 -7.10 -11.37 -1.69
C LYS A 17 -7.10 -11.41 -3.22
N ASN A 18 -7.07 -10.24 -3.85
CA ASN A 18 -7.02 -10.12 -5.30
C ASN A 18 -5.57 -10.22 -5.77
N GLU A 19 -5.27 -11.22 -6.59
CA GLU A 19 -3.93 -11.46 -7.14
C GLU A 19 -3.38 -10.23 -7.88
N ALA A 20 -4.21 -9.55 -8.67
CA ALA A 20 -3.78 -8.37 -9.42
C ALA A 20 -3.41 -7.19 -8.52
N GLU A 21 -4.06 -7.05 -7.37
CA GLU A 21 -3.74 -6.01 -6.38
C GLU A 21 -2.52 -6.39 -5.56
N GLN A 22 -2.41 -7.66 -5.16
CA GLN A 22 -1.25 -8.17 -4.45
C GLN A 22 0.01 -8.09 -5.31
N ASP A 23 -0.08 -8.33 -6.61
CA ASP A 23 1.03 -8.19 -7.55
C ASP A 23 1.55 -6.75 -7.60
N LEU A 24 0.67 -5.74 -7.53
CA LEU A 24 1.07 -4.33 -7.45
C LEU A 24 1.82 -4.03 -6.15
N VAL A 25 1.34 -4.57 -5.02
CA VAL A 25 1.99 -4.43 -3.71
C VAL A 25 3.36 -5.11 -3.72
N ASN A 26 3.43 -6.34 -4.23
CA ASN A 26 4.67 -7.10 -4.36
C ASN A 26 5.68 -6.37 -5.26
N GLN A 27 5.23 -5.80 -6.38
CA GLN A 27 6.08 -5.02 -7.26
C GLN A 27 6.64 -3.78 -6.55
N ALA A 28 5.81 -3.08 -5.77
CA ALA A 28 6.28 -1.95 -4.98
C ALA A 28 7.31 -2.37 -3.91
N ILE A 29 7.12 -3.52 -3.24
CA ILE A 29 8.12 -4.07 -2.30
C ILE A 29 9.44 -4.34 -3.02
N VAL A 30 9.41 -4.97 -4.21
CA VAL A 30 10.60 -5.25 -5.01
C VAL A 30 11.33 -3.97 -5.45
N GLU A 31 10.59 -2.91 -5.80
CA GLU A 31 11.20 -1.61 -6.13
C GLU A 31 11.88 -1.00 -4.91
N LEU A 32 11.25 -1.06 -3.74
CA LEU A 32 11.85 -0.60 -2.47
C LEU A 32 13.08 -1.41 -2.08
N ASP A 33 13.07 -2.73 -2.30
CA ASP A 33 14.22 -3.60 -2.07
C ASP A 33 15.41 -3.28 -2.97
N LYS A 34 15.14 -2.77 -4.17
CA LYS A 34 16.17 -2.28 -5.09
C LYS A 34 16.74 -0.92 -4.67
N GLY A 35 16.20 -0.31 -3.61
CA GLY A 35 16.60 1.02 -3.15
C GLY A 35 15.95 2.16 -3.93
N GLU A 36 14.83 1.91 -4.61
CA GLU A 36 14.04 2.99 -5.23
C GLU A 36 13.51 3.96 -4.18
N TYR A 37 13.29 5.20 -4.61
CA TYR A 37 12.86 6.28 -3.72
C TYR A 37 11.42 6.07 -3.23
N GLU A 38 11.21 5.95 -1.91
CA GLU A 38 9.90 5.63 -1.32
C GLU A 38 8.74 6.50 -1.84
N PRO A 39 8.84 7.84 -1.91
CA PRO A 39 7.75 8.67 -2.44
C PRO A 39 7.43 8.40 -3.92
N LYS A 40 8.43 7.97 -4.71
CA LYS A 40 8.23 7.60 -6.11
C LYS A 40 7.43 6.29 -6.18
N VAL A 41 7.84 5.28 -5.43
CA VAL A 41 7.14 3.98 -5.37
C VAL A 41 5.72 4.17 -4.82
N GLN A 42 5.55 4.97 -3.77
CA GLN A 42 4.23 5.29 -3.21
C GLN A 42 3.31 5.92 -4.27
N LYS A 43 3.82 6.89 -5.04
CA LYS A 43 3.07 7.51 -6.12
C LYS A 43 2.70 6.51 -7.22
N GLN A 44 3.64 5.68 -7.65
CA GLN A 44 3.39 4.64 -8.66
C GLN A 44 2.31 3.66 -8.19
N LEU A 45 2.38 3.23 -6.93
CA LEU A 45 1.39 2.35 -6.32
C LEU A 45 0.01 3.00 -6.27
N ARG A 46 -0.09 4.28 -5.85
CA ARG A 46 -1.35 5.05 -5.91
C ARG A 46 -1.92 5.10 -7.31
N ASP A 47 -1.10 5.42 -8.30
CA ASP A 47 -1.54 5.52 -9.70
C ASP A 47 -2.04 4.16 -10.22
N ALA A 48 -1.39 3.05 -9.83
CA ALA A 48 -1.79 1.71 -10.21
C ALA A 48 -3.12 1.29 -9.57
N PHE A 49 -3.30 1.54 -8.28
CA PHE A 49 -4.57 1.29 -7.59
C PHE A 49 -5.70 2.17 -8.13
N ASN A 50 -5.42 3.44 -8.41
CA ASN A 50 -6.41 4.34 -9.03
C ASN A 50 -6.89 3.80 -10.39
N LYS A 51 -6.01 3.19 -11.20
CA LYS A 51 -6.43 2.52 -12.44
C LYS A 51 -7.37 1.34 -12.17
N LEU A 52 -7.13 0.55 -11.13
CA LEU A 52 -8.02 -0.55 -10.75
C LEU A 52 -9.39 -0.04 -10.27
N VAL A 53 -9.42 1.06 -9.53
CA VAL A 53 -10.66 1.77 -9.13
C VAL A 53 -11.44 2.19 -10.37
N LEU A 54 -10.78 2.88 -11.31
CA LEU A 54 -11.41 3.36 -12.55
C LEU A 54 -11.92 2.22 -13.44
N GLN A 55 -11.27 1.06 -13.40
CA GLN A 55 -11.70 -0.14 -14.13
C GLN A 55 -12.82 -0.91 -13.41
N GLY A 56 -13.18 -0.54 -12.18
CA GLY A 56 -14.14 -1.28 -11.36
C GLY A 56 -13.67 -2.69 -10.98
N LYS A 57 -12.36 -2.95 -11.03
CA LYS A 57 -11.74 -4.26 -10.76
C LYS A 57 -11.09 -4.35 -9.38
N ILE A 58 -11.36 -3.37 -8.52
CA ILE A 58 -10.79 -3.30 -7.18
C ILE A 58 -11.68 -4.03 -6.16
N SER A 59 -11.04 -4.79 -5.28
CA SER A 59 -11.66 -5.43 -4.13
C SER A 59 -11.99 -4.41 -3.04
N LYS A 60 -12.80 -4.80 -2.06
CA LYS A 60 -13.10 -3.93 -0.91
C LYS A 60 -11.83 -3.64 -0.12
N GLU A 61 -11.02 -4.67 0.10
CA GLU A 61 -9.74 -4.58 0.79
C GLU A 61 -8.75 -3.66 0.05
N GLY A 62 -8.66 -3.79 -1.28
CA GLY A 62 -7.82 -2.94 -2.11
C GLY A 62 -8.26 -1.48 -2.13
N LEU A 63 -9.58 -1.22 -2.10
CA LEU A 63 -10.13 0.14 -2.05
C LEU A 63 -9.80 0.80 -0.70
N SER A 64 -9.99 0.09 0.42
CA SER A 64 -9.60 0.59 1.74
C SER A 64 -8.09 0.86 1.81
N PHE A 65 -7.27 -0.03 1.25
CA PHE A 65 -5.83 0.20 1.14
C PHE A 65 -5.51 1.46 0.32
N PHE A 66 -6.16 1.67 -0.83
CA PHE A 66 -5.94 2.85 -1.68
C PHE A 66 -6.34 4.17 -0.99
N GLU A 67 -7.46 4.18 -0.26
CA GLU A 67 -7.91 5.35 0.50
C GLU A 67 -6.90 5.73 1.58
N GLU A 68 -6.36 4.75 2.30
CA GLU A 68 -5.31 5.00 3.29
C GLU A 68 -4.00 5.41 2.64
N LEU A 69 -3.59 4.72 1.56
CA LEU A 69 -2.40 5.06 0.80
C LEU A 69 -2.44 6.51 0.36
N SER A 70 -3.61 7.06 0.04
CA SER A 70 -3.86 8.44 -0.40
C SER A 70 -3.81 9.49 0.73
N LYS A 71 -3.83 9.09 2.00
CA LYS A 71 -3.72 10.02 3.13
C LYS A 71 -2.32 10.65 3.21
N PRO A 72 -2.22 11.90 3.70
CA PRO A 72 -0.94 12.61 3.81
C PRO A 72 0.02 12.02 4.86
N ASN A 73 -0.48 11.31 5.88
CA ASN A 73 0.31 10.70 6.96
C ASN A 73 0.28 9.16 6.89
N PHE A 74 0.32 8.60 5.68
CA PHE A 74 0.19 7.16 5.46
C PHE A 74 1.11 6.32 6.36
N ASP A 75 2.37 6.71 6.52
CA ASP A 75 3.36 6.01 7.35
C ASP A 75 3.03 6.01 8.86
N VAL A 76 2.25 6.99 9.34
CA VAL A 76 1.86 7.12 10.74
C VAL A 76 0.48 6.52 11.00
N ASP A 77 -0.47 6.78 10.11
CA ASP A 77 -1.85 6.30 10.23
C ASP A 77 -1.91 4.78 10.07
N LEU A 78 -1.09 4.21 9.18
CA LEU A 78 -1.05 2.76 8.96
C LEU A 78 -0.41 2.00 10.12
N ALA A 79 0.67 2.55 10.69
CA ALA A 79 1.31 1.95 11.85
C ALA A 79 0.35 1.83 13.04
N LEU A 80 -0.55 2.81 13.20
CA LEU A 80 -1.58 2.83 14.23
C LEU A 80 -2.79 1.94 13.89
N SER A 81 -3.16 1.81 12.61
CA SER A 81 -4.29 0.98 12.18
C SER A 81 -3.92 -0.51 12.01
N SER A 82 -2.63 -0.86 11.86
CA SER A 82 -2.13 -2.23 11.59
C SER A 82 -2.51 -3.33 12.60
N MET A 83 -3.14 -2.99 13.73
CA MET A 83 -3.72 -3.97 14.66
C MET A 83 -5.09 -4.52 14.24
N THR A 84 -5.77 -3.91 13.25
CA THR A 84 -7.16 -4.27 12.90
C THR A 84 -7.38 -4.63 11.43
N TRP A 85 -6.32 -4.80 10.63
CA TRP A 85 -6.46 -4.94 9.17
C TRP A 85 -7.05 -6.26 8.69
N PHE A 86 -7.01 -7.33 9.49
CA PHE A 86 -7.46 -8.67 9.06
C PHE A 86 -8.10 -9.52 10.16
N ASN A 87 -8.74 -8.92 11.17
CA ASN A 87 -9.55 -9.68 12.14
C ASN A 87 -11.04 -9.57 11.82
#